data_AF-A0A935B4A8-F1
#
_entry.id   AF-A0A935B4A8-F1
#
_cell.length_a   1.000
_cell.length_b   1.000
_cell.length_c   1.000
_cell.angle_alpha   90.00
_cell.angle_beta   90.00
_cell.angle_gamma   90.00
#
_symmetry.space_group_name_H-M   'P 1'
#
loop_
_entity.id
_entity.type
_entity.pdbx_description
1 polymer ?
#
loop_
_entity_poly.entity_id
_entity_poly.type
_entity_poly.pdbx_seq_one_letter_code
_entity_poly.pdbx_strand_id
1 'polypeptide(L)'
;MVAEARHTNAAWNPKGAAQTVPVNQPAFQLDRCCALRRRADLVANPAAAAEVDQLVATRRDKWSKQQKAPGVTLTYSRGRGDAIDLLQSPDSGPWTEFTVPNSLREVEVGANLLLREDDPSDDPTAEYPDPPTEESDEETPLAAEDADAADGDVIIDEDAP
;
A
#
# COMPACT_ATOMS: atom_id res chain seq x y z
N MET A 1 -9.52 -0.05 -0.49
CA MET A 1 -10.91 -0.26 -0.94
C MET A 1 -11.34 -1.73 -0.90
N VAL A 2 -10.79 -2.65 -1.72
CA VAL A 2 -11.26 -4.05 -1.75
C VAL A 2 -11.11 -4.77 -0.40
N ALA A 3 -9.99 -4.57 0.30
CA ALA A 3 -9.81 -5.12 1.65
C ALA A 3 -10.87 -4.62 2.64
N GLU A 4 -11.11 -3.31 2.66
CA GLU A 4 -12.19 -2.70 3.45
C GLU A 4 -13.56 -3.31 3.13
N ALA A 5 -13.88 -3.51 1.85
CA ALA A 5 -15.11 -4.16 1.41
C ALA A 5 -15.24 -5.58 2.00
N ARG A 6 -14.14 -6.32 2.12
CA ARG A 6 -14.17 -7.68 2.65
C ARG A 6 -14.20 -7.74 4.18
N HIS A 7 -13.56 -6.79 4.87
CA HIS A 7 -13.43 -6.84 6.33
C HIS A 7 -14.69 -6.34 7.06
N THR A 8 -15.37 -5.31 6.57
CA THR A 8 -16.55 -4.76 7.27
C THR A 8 -17.83 -5.56 7.02
N ASN A 9 -17.89 -6.41 5.99
CA ASN A 9 -19.07 -7.24 5.71
C ASN A 9 -18.66 -8.67 5.37
N ALA A 10 -18.97 -9.61 6.27
CA ALA A 10 -18.65 -11.01 6.12
C ALA A 10 -19.25 -11.64 4.85
N ALA A 11 -20.42 -11.18 4.40
CA ALA A 11 -21.06 -11.67 3.17
C ALA A 11 -20.27 -11.28 1.90
N TRP A 12 -19.40 -10.28 1.97
CA TRP A 12 -18.55 -9.83 0.86
C TRP A 12 -17.15 -10.42 0.88
N ASN A 13 -16.82 -11.23 1.89
CA ASN A 13 -15.51 -11.87 2.01
C ASN A 13 -15.28 -13.07 1.05
N PRO A 14 -16.29 -13.91 0.73
CA PRO A 14 -16.11 -15.06 -0.16
C PRO A 14 -15.52 -14.67 -1.52
N LYS A 15 -14.72 -15.57 -2.11
CA LYS A 15 -14.01 -15.29 -3.38
C LYS A 15 -14.92 -14.81 -4.51
N GLY A 16 -16.04 -15.50 -4.71
CA GLY A 16 -17.02 -15.17 -5.75
C GLY A 16 -17.88 -13.94 -5.45
N ALA A 17 -17.80 -13.39 -4.23
CA ALA A 17 -18.55 -12.18 -3.89
C ALA A 17 -18.06 -10.98 -4.71
N ALA A 18 -16.85 -11.01 -5.28
CA ALA A 18 -16.36 -9.96 -6.17
C ALA A 18 -17.35 -9.63 -7.31
N GLN A 19 -18.09 -10.62 -7.79
CA GLN A 19 -19.15 -10.46 -8.80
C GLN A 19 -20.38 -9.71 -8.28
N THR A 20 -20.74 -9.89 -7.01
CA THR A 20 -22.04 -9.48 -6.45
C THR A 20 -21.95 -8.30 -5.49
N VAL A 21 -20.75 -7.87 -5.07
CA VAL A 21 -20.58 -6.68 -4.24
C VAL A 21 -21.23 -5.48 -4.95
N PRO A 22 -22.14 -4.75 -4.27
CA PRO A 22 -22.89 -3.66 -4.87
C PRO A 22 -22.06 -2.37 -4.93
N VAL A 23 -20.94 -2.39 -5.67
CA VAL A 23 -19.91 -1.33 -5.65
C VAL A 23 -20.45 0.07 -6.00
N ASN A 24 -21.49 0.16 -6.84
CA ASN A 24 -22.10 1.43 -7.23
C ASN A 24 -23.30 1.84 -6.37
N GLN A 25 -23.76 0.99 -5.44
CA GLN A 25 -24.91 1.31 -4.61
C GLN A 25 -24.53 2.25 -3.46
N PRO A 26 -25.45 3.11 -2.98
CA PRO A 26 -25.19 4.03 -1.86
C PRO A 26 -24.68 3.31 -0.60
N ALA A 27 -25.17 2.10 -0.33
CA ALA A 27 -24.74 1.29 0.81
C ALA A 27 -23.24 0.95 0.78
N PHE A 28 -22.63 0.83 -0.39
CA PHE A 28 -21.19 0.65 -0.51
C PHE A 28 -20.44 1.98 -0.30
N GLN A 29 -21.00 3.08 -0.82
CA GLN A 29 -20.35 4.38 -0.84
C GLN A 29 -20.32 5.05 0.55
N LEU A 30 -21.46 5.07 1.24
CA LEU A 30 -21.65 5.78 2.51
C LEU A 30 -20.71 5.28 3.60
N ASP A 31 -20.52 3.96 3.70
CA ASP A 31 -19.71 3.40 4.76
C ASP A 31 -18.22 3.32 4.38
N ARG A 32 -17.92 2.95 3.13
CA ARG A 32 -16.55 2.60 2.74
C ARG A 32 -15.73 3.77 2.21
N CYS A 33 -16.33 4.61 1.37
CA CYS A 33 -15.64 5.79 0.85
C CYS A 33 -15.38 6.78 1.99
N CYS A 34 -16.37 6.99 2.85
CA CYS A 34 -16.22 7.85 4.03
C CYS A 34 -15.12 7.34 4.99
N ALA A 35 -15.02 6.02 5.23
CA ALA A 35 -13.98 5.48 6.10
C ALA A 35 -12.56 5.68 5.54
N LEU A 36 -12.38 5.58 4.22
CA LEU A 36 -11.09 5.83 3.56
C LEU A 36 -10.77 7.33 3.52
N ARG A 37 -11.75 8.16 3.16
CA ARG A 37 -11.63 9.63 3.15
C ARG A 37 -11.28 10.16 4.53
N ARG A 38 -11.98 9.72 5.58
CA ARG A 38 -11.71 10.11 6.97
C ARG A 38 -10.28 9.76 7.40
N ARG A 39 -9.78 8.57 7.02
CA ARG A 39 -8.39 8.19 7.31
C ARG A 39 -7.38 9.09 6.60
N ALA A 40 -7.64 9.42 5.33
CA ALA A 40 -6.77 10.33 4.58
C ALA A 40 -6.74 11.74 5.20
N ASP A 41 -7.90 12.22 5.64
CA ASP A 41 -8.05 13.51 6.32
C ASP A 41 -7.28 13.56 7.65
N LEU A 42 -7.30 12.46 8.42
CA LEU A 42 -6.59 12.36 9.72
C LEU A 42 -5.07 12.22 9.59
N VAL A 43 -4.58 11.57 8.53
CA VAL A 43 -3.16 11.22 8.37
C VAL A 43 -2.38 12.25 7.56
N ALA A 44 -3.02 12.90 6.59
CA ALA A 44 -2.36 13.78 5.65
C ALA A 44 -2.91 15.21 5.73
N ASN A 45 -3.77 15.60 4.78
CA ASN A 45 -4.36 16.92 4.69
C ASN A 45 -5.72 16.85 3.94
N PRO A 46 -6.53 17.92 3.99
CA PRO A 46 -7.84 17.92 3.34
C PRO A 46 -7.79 17.75 1.81
N ALA A 47 -6.68 18.11 1.16
CA ALA A 47 -6.50 17.90 -0.28
C ALA A 47 -6.36 16.40 -0.61
N ALA A 48 -5.63 15.65 0.21
CA ALA A 48 -5.50 14.19 0.09
C ALA A 48 -6.85 13.49 0.24
N ALA A 49 -7.75 14.00 1.07
CA ALA A 49 -9.11 13.45 1.21
C ALA A 49 -9.91 13.56 -0.11
N ALA A 50 -9.77 14.67 -0.84
CA ALA A 50 -10.42 14.85 -2.14
C ALA A 50 -9.80 13.95 -3.24
N GLU A 51 -8.49 13.77 -3.23
CA GLU A 51 -7.81 12.82 -4.13
C GLU A 51 -8.26 11.38 -3.88
N VAL A 52 -8.40 10.98 -2.61
CA VAL A 52 -8.89 9.64 -2.26
C VAL A 52 -10.29 9.39 -2.80
N ASP A 53 -11.18 10.38 -2.80
CA ASP A 53 -12.51 10.23 -3.40
C ASP A 53 -12.45 9.94 -4.90
N GLN A 54 -11.59 10.66 -5.64
CA GLN A 54 -11.39 10.43 -7.08
C GLN A 54 -10.79 9.05 -7.36
N LEU A 55 -9.80 8.66 -6.55
CA LEU A 55 -9.13 7.36 -6.62
C LEU A 55 -10.08 6.20 -6.30
N VAL A 56 -10.99 6.37 -5.35
CA VAL A 56 -12.02 5.38 -5.01
C VAL A 56 -13.07 5.30 -6.11
N ALA A 57 -13.54 6.43 -6.63
CA ALA A 57 -14.50 6.46 -7.74
C ALA A 57 -13.96 5.73 -8.97
N THR A 58 -12.71 5.99 -9.35
CA THR A 58 -12.06 5.34 -10.51
C THR A 58 -11.97 3.82 -10.33
N ARG A 59 -11.55 3.36 -9.14
CA ARG A 59 -11.46 1.91 -8.85
C ARG A 59 -12.83 1.25 -8.82
N ARG A 60 -13.84 1.93 -8.28
CA ARG A 60 -15.23 1.44 -8.28
C ARG A 60 -15.74 1.25 -9.71
N ASP A 61 -15.52 2.24 -10.57
CA ASP A 61 -15.97 2.18 -11.95
C ASP A 61 -15.27 1.04 -12.72
N LYS A 62 -13.96 0.84 -12.48
CA LYS A 62 -13.22 -0.30 -13.04
C LYS A 62 -13.72 -1.64 -12.52
N TRP A 63 -13.97 -1.78 -11.21
CA TRP A 63 -14.55 -3.01 -10.64
C TRP A 63 -15.93 -3.29 -11.25
N SER A 64 -16.81 -2.28 -11.33
CA SER A 64 -18.13 -2.45 -11.92
C SER A 64 -18.09 -2.86 -13.40
N LYS A 65 -17.12 -2.34 -14.17
CA LYS A 65 -16.90 -2.77 -15.56
C LYS A 65 -16.52 -4.25 -15.62
N GLN A 66 -15.64 -4.71 -14.74
CA GLN A 66 -15.26 -6.13 -14.68
C GLN A 66 -16.41 -7.05 -14.27
N GLN A 67 -17.29 -6.60 -13.35
CA GLN A 67 -18.50 -7.35 -12.99
C GLN A 67 -19.47 -7.54 -14.17
N LYS A 68 -19.44 -6.63 -15.14
CA LYS A 68 -20.32 -6.66 -16.32
C LYS A 68 -19.69 -7.41 -17.50
N ALA A 69 -18.50 -7.98 -17.36
CA ALA A 69 -17.85 -8.73 -18.42
C ALA A 69 -18.69 -9.99 -18.76
N PRO A 70 -19.10 -10.18 -20.03
CA PRO A 70 -19.95 -11.30 -20.40
C PRO A 70 -19.18 -12.62 -20.36
N GLY A 71 -19.85 -13.71 -19.95
CA GLY A 71 -19.34 -15.07 -20.07
C GLY A 71 -18.27 -15.48 -19.05
N VAL A 72 -17.96 -14.63 -18.08
CA VAL A 72 -16.96 -14.91 -17.03
C VAL A 72 -17.49 -14.55 -15.66
N THR A 73 -17.06 -15.29 -14.63
CA THR A 73 -17.41 -14.96 -13.23
C THR A 73 -16.25 -14.20 -12.58
N LEU A 74 -16.51 -13.00 -12.06
CA LEU A 74 -15.49 -12.25 -11.33
C LEU A 74 -15.28 -12.81 -9.93
N THR A 75 -14.04 -13.16 -9.60
CA THR A 75 -13.63 -13.57 -8.25
C THR A 75 -12.52 -12.65 -7.73
N TYR A 76 -12.26 -12.63 -6.43
CA TYR A 76 -11.18 -11.79 -5.90
C TYR A 76 -9.79 -12.24 -6.35
N SER A 77 -9.54 -13.56 -6.35
CA SER A 77 -8.25 -14.16 -6.73
C SER A 77 -8.40 -15.68 -6.82
N ARG A 78 -7.55 -16.32 -7.62
CA ARG A 78 -7.47 -17.78 -7.80
C ARG A 78 -8.83 -18.36 -8.23
N GLY A 79 -9.45 -17.76 -9.23
CA GLY A 79 -10.58 -18.34 -9.96
C GLY A 79 -10.23 -19.72 -10.53
N ARG A 80 -11.26 -20.56 -10.75
CA ARG A 80 -11.13 -21.83 -11.48
C ARG A 80 -12.06 -21.81 -12.69
N GLY A 81 -11.65 -22.44 -13.80
CA GLY A 81 -12.44 -22.48 -15.04
C GLY A 81 -12.55 -21.07 -15.66
N ASP A 82 -13.76 -20.68 -16.05
CA ASP A 82 -14.06 -19.39 -16.71
C ASP A 82 -14.13 -18.20 -15.74
N ALA A 83 -13.44 -18.28 -14.61
CA ALA A 83 -13.40 -17.23 -13.61
C ALA A 83 -12.25 -16.25 -13.90
N ILE A 84 -12.54 -14.96 -13.84
CA ILE A 84 -11.53 -13.91 -13.92
C ILE A 84 -11.23 -13.36 -12.52
N ASP A 85 -9.97 -13.03 -12.28
CA ASP A 85 -9.52 -12.49 -11.01
C ASP A 85 -9.58 -10.96 -11.04
N LEU A 86 -10.22 -10.36 -10.03
CA LEU A 86 -10.19 -8.92 -9.80
C LEU A 86 -8.78 -8.49 -9.39
N LEU A 87 -8.21 -9.17 -8.38
CA LEU A 87 -6.87 -8.86 -7.87
C LEU A 87 -5.83 -9.69 -8.62
N GLN A 88 -4.86 -8.99 -9.20
CA GLN A 88 -3.80 -9.55 -10.03
C GLN A 88 -2.49 -9.65 -9.24
N SER A 89 -1.70 -10.68 -9.53
CA SER A 89 -0.35 -10.80 -9.00
C SER A 89 0.58 -9.81 -9.72
N PRO A 90 1.62 -9.28 -9.07
CA PRO A 90 2.63 -8.46 -9.77
C PRO A 90 3.29 -9.21 -10.95
N ASP A 91 3.34 -10.54 -10.90
CA ASP A 91 4.00 -11.36 -11.91
C ASP A 91 3.07 -11.69 -13.10
N SER A 92 1.77 -11.37 -13.03
CA SER A 92 0.79 -11.76 -14.04
C SER A 92 0.63 -10.77 -15.20
N GLY A 93 1.44 -9.71 -15.26
CA GLY A 93 1.46 -8.76 -16.36
C GLY A 93 1.75 -7.31 -15.93
N PRO A 94 1.38 -6.33 -16.77
CA PRO A 94 1.52 -4.92 -16.43
C PRO A 94 0.79 -4.57 -15.13
N TRP A 95 1.36 -3.65 -14.36
CA TRP A 95 0.75 -3.20 -13.12
C TRP A 95 -0.53 -2.41 -13.42
N THR A 96 -1.61 -2.81 -12.78
CA THR A 96 -2.93 -2.16 -12.85
C THR A 96 -3.37 -1.74 -11.46
N GLU A 97 -4.50 -1.03 -11.34
CA GLU A 97 -5.04 -0.60 -10.04
C GLU A 97 -5.45 -1.74 -9.10
N PHE A 98 -5.56 -2.96 -9.64
CA PHE A 98 -5.85 -4.17 -8.88
C PHE A 98 -4.68 -5.15 -8.83
N THR A 99 -3.50 -4.75 -9.30
CA THR A 99 -2.27 -5.51 -9.05
C THR A 99 -1.86 -5.31 -7.59
N VAL A 100 -1.73 -6.40 -6.84
CA VAL A 100 -1.38 -6.35 -5.41
C VAL A 100 -0.12 -7.17 -5.19
N PRO A 101 1.00 -6.56 -4.74
CA PRO A 101 2.20 -7.32 -4.40
C PRO A 101 1.88 -8.27 -3.24
N ASN A 102 2.29 -9.53 -3.39
CA ASN A 102 2.07 -10.57 -2.37
C ASN A 102 2.68 -10.18 -1.00
N SER A 103 3.75 -9.37 -1.02
CA SER A 103 4.58 -9.03 0.15
C SER A 103 4.01 -7.97 1.10
N LEU A 104 2.86 -7.33 0.79
CA LEU A 104 2.23 -6.35 1.71
C LEU A 104 1.01 -6.92 2.45
N ARG A 105 0.76 -8.23 2.35
CA ARG A 105 -0.30 -8.94 3.11
C ARG A 105 0.22 -10.04 4.02
N GLU A 106 1.45 -10.49 3.84
CA GLU A 106 2.20 -11.18 4.89
C GLU A 106 2.80 -10.11 5.81
N VAL A 107 1.93 -9.30 6.43
CA VAL A 107 2.31 -8.73 7.73
C VAL A 107 2.29 -9.95 8.62
N GLU A 108 3.44 -10.33 9.18
CA GLU A 108 3.58 -11.56 9.97
C GLU A 108 2.33 -11.76 10.84
N VAL A 109 1.69 -12.93 10.69
CA VAL A 109 0.52 -13.31 11.47
C VAL A 109 0.91 -13.21 12.93
N GLY A 110 0.53 -12.09 13.56
CA GLY A 110 0.78 -11.76 14.97
C GLY A 110 2.14 -12.26 15.47
N ALA A 111 3.19 -11.44 15.37
CA ALA A 111 4.29 -11.62 16.32
C ALA A 111 3.66 -11.64 17.72
N ASN A 112 3.57 -12.82 18.33
CA ASN A 112 3.13 -12.96 19.70
C ASN A 112 4.28 -12.42 20.53
N LEU A 113 4.28 -11.10 20.75
CA LEU A 113 5.18 -10.46 21.69
C LEU A 113 4.89 -11.10 23.05
N LEU A 114 5.77 -12.01 23.45
CA LEU A 114 5.80 -12.53 24.80
C LEU A 114 6.46 -11.45 25.65
N LEU A 115 5.64 -10.51 26.11
CA LEU A 115 6.08 -9.53 27.10
C LEU A 115 6.42 -10.29 28.37
N ARG A 116 7.60 -9.99 28.90
CA ARG A 116 8.03 -10.49 30.19
C ARG A 116 7.34 -9.67 31.27
N GLU A 117 6.69 -10.32 32.23
CA GLU A 117 6.10 -9.63 33.39
C GLU A 117 7.16 -8.93 34.25
N ASP A 118 8.43 -9.33 34.11
CA ASP A 118 9.60 -8.72 34.73
C ASP A 118 10.35 -7.73 33.82
N ASP A 119 9.75 -7.32 32.69
CA ASP A 119 10.35 -6.32 31.81
C ASP A 119 10.29 -4.92 32.45
N PRO A 120 11.43 -4.30 32.78
CA PRO A 120 11.45 -2.97 33.39
C PRO A 120 10.90 -1.87 32.47
N SER A 121 10.71 -2.14 31.17
CA SER A 121 10.07 -1.22 30.23
C SER A 121 8.54 -1.19 30.31
N ASP A 122 7.91 -2.13 31.03
CA ASP A 122 6.45 -2.18 31.24
C ASP A 122 5.98 -1.36 32.47
N ASP A 123 6.90 -0.75 33.22
CA ASP A 123 6.56 0.15 34.33
C ASP A 123 6.11 1.52 33.78
N PRO A 124 4.82 1.89 33.89
CA PRO A 124 4.31 3.17 33.37
C PRO A 124 4.80 4.37 34.19
N THR A 125 5.48 4.13 35.32
CA THR A 125 6.08 5.16 36.17
C THR A 125 7.60 5.26 35.99
N ALA A 126 8.19 4.40 35.14
CA ALA A 126 9.61 4.47 34.82
C ALA A 126 9.93 5.80 34.13
N GLU A 127 10.99 6.44 34.62
CA GLU A 127 11.56 7.64 34.02
C GLU A 127 12.27 7.24 32.72
N TYR A 128 12.04 7.97 31.64
CA TYR A 128 12.77 7.72 30.40
C TYR A 128 14.27 7.94 30.65
N PRO A 129 15.14 7.05 30.16
CA PRO A 129 16.57 7.28 30.26
C PRO A 129 16.91 8.61 29.59
N ASP A 130 17.79 9.38 30.22
CA ASP A 130 18.30 10.61 29.62
C ASP A 130 18.82 10.30 28.22
N PRO A 131 18.58 11.19 27.23
CA PRO A 131 19.17 11.03 25.91
C PRO A 131 20.69 10.89 26.09
N PRO A 132 21.35 10.03 25.29
CA PRO A 132 22.79 9.94 25.33
C PRO A 132 23.37 11.34 25.15
N THR A 133 24.12 11.80 26.14
CA THR A 133 24.86 13.06 26.04
C THR A 133 25.86 12.92 24.90
N GLU A 134 25.94 13.93 24.04
CA GLU A 134 26.92 14.06 22.96
C GLU A 134 28.35 14.23 23.53
N GLU A 135 28.84 13.22 24.25
CA GLU A 135 30.25 13.09 24.60
C GLU A 135 30.78 11.80 23.97
N SER A 136 30.87 11.84 22.65
CA SER A 136 32.05 11.51 21.86
C SER A 136 31.65 11.63 20.40
N ASP A 137 32.06 12.72 19.75
CA ASP A 137 32.37 12.74 18.33
C ASP A 137 33.49 11.70 18.09
N GLU A 138 33.17 10.42 18.21
CA GLU A 138 34.01 9.39 17.62
C GLU A 138 33.68 9.42 16.13
N GLU A 139 34.50 10.22 15.45
CA GLU A 139 34.62 10.42 14.01
C GLU A 139 34.19 9.17 13.25
N THR A 140 32.90 9.11 12.90
CA THR A 140 32.42 8.09 11.99
C THR A 140 33.05 8.43 10.65
N PRO A 141 33.88 7.55 10.04
CA PRO A 141 34.48 7.88 8.77
C PRO A 141 33.35 8.17 7.80
N LEU A 142 33.32 9.38 7.24
CA LEU A 142 32.45 9.73 6.14
C LEU A 142 32.63 8.64 5.08
N ALA A 143 31.57 7.86 4.84
CA ALA A 143 31.54 6.90 3.75
C ALA A 143 31.96 7.67 2.51
N ALA A 144 33.05 7.21 1.86
CA ALA A 144 33.64 7.85 0.70
C ALA A 144 32.51 8.29 -0.24
N GLU A 145 32.35 9.60 -0.35
CA GLU A 145 31.54 10.22 -1.38
C GLU A 145 31.92 9.57 -2.70
N ASP A 146 30.93 8.94 -3.34
CA ASP A 146 31.07 8.43 -4.69
C ASP A 146 31.38 9.65 -5.55
N ALA A 147 32.67 9.83 -5.82
CA ALA A 147 33.17 10.92 -6.63
C ALA A 147 32.55 10.75 -8.01
N ASP A 148 31.52 11.56 -8.27
CA ASP A 148 30.94 11.74 -9.59
C ASP A 148 32.11 12.05 -10.53
N ALA A 149 32.45 11.07 -11.36
CA ALA A 149 33.56 11.16 -12.27
C ALA A 149 33.22 12.29 -13.24
N ALA A 150 33.89 13.43 -13.04
CA ALA A 150 33.79 14.58 -13.92
C ALA A 150 33.88 14.11 -15.38
N ASP A 151 32.78 14.32 -16.11
CA ASP A 151 32.72 14.12 -17.55
C ASP A 151 33.86 14.94 -18.17
N GLY A 152 34.88 14.23 -18.66
CA GLY A 152 36.05 14.85 -19.26
C GLY A 152 35.65 15.58 -20.53
N ASP A 153 35.81 16.90 -20.52
CA ASP A 153 35.63 17.76 -21.68
C ASP A 153 36.62 17.32 -22.77
N VAL A 154 36.11 16.65 -23.82
CA VAL A 154 36.89 16.27 -25.00
C VAL A 154 37.09 17.54 -25.82
N ILE A 155 38.25 18.17 -25.64
CA ILE A 155 38.73 19.22 -26.55
C ILE A 155 39.02 18.56 -27.90
N ILE A 156 38.16 18.84 -28.88
CA ILE A 156 38.41 18.52 -30.28
C ILE A 156 39.26 19.67 -30.84
N ASP A 157 40.56 19.41 -31.03
CA ASP A 157 41.48 20.32 -31.70
C ASP A 157 41.15 20.31 -33.21
N GLU A 158 40.49 21.36 -33.68
CA GLU A 158 40.22 21.62 -35.09
C GLU A 158 40.95 22.90 -35.47
N ASP A 159 42.21 22.79 -35.91
CA ASP A 159 42.65 23.23 -37.24
C ASP A 159 44.17 23.00 -37.42
N ALA A 160 44.55 22.40 -38.54
CA ALA A 160 45.91 22.42 -39.05
C ALA A 160 45.88 22.67 -40.57
N PRO A 161 46.70 23.61 -41.05
CA PRO A 161 47.39 23.44 -42.32
C PRO A 161 48.87 23.07 -42.13
#